data_AF-A0AA86JSJ4-F1
#
_entry.id   AF-A0AA86JSJ4-F1
#
_cell.length_a   1.000
_cell.length_b   1.000
_cell.length_c   1.000
_cell.angle_alpha   90.00
_cell.angle_beta   90.00
_cell.angle_gamma   90.00
#
_symmetry.space_group_name_H-M   'P 1'
#
loop_
_entity.id
_entity.type
_entity.pdbx_description
1 polymer ?
#
loop_
_entity_poly.entity_id
_entity_poly.type
_entity_poly.pdbx_seq_one_letter_code
_entity_poly.pdbx_strand_id
1 'polypeptide(L)' 'MTIKVGNIVSHTGGLGWGSGKVLEVTATLAMIQFSDGKSRKIAASYFCTLEPAAPDSYVPPPEAAVVAKPSRPPRMTKKK' A
#
# COMPACT_ATOMS: atom_id res chain seq x y z
N MET A 1 12.28 -9.33 -1.08
CA MET A 1 12.07 -7.93 -1.49
C MET A 1 12.06 -7.05 -0.24
N THR A 2 12.90 -6.02 -0.15
CA THR A 2 12.90 -5.08 0.99
C THR A 2 12.10 -3.85 0.60
N ILE A 3 10.88 -3.74 1.13
CA ILE A 3 9.99 -2.61 0.84
C ILE A 3 10.29 -1.48 1.82
N LYS A 4 10.53 -0.28 1.30
CA LYS A 4 10.74 0.94 2.07
C LYS A 4 9.75 2.01 1.63
N VAL A 5 9.47 2.93 2.53
CA VAL A 5 8.69 4.13 2.21
C VAL A 5 9.37 4.89 1.07
N GLY A 6 8.59 5.31 0.08
CA GLY A 6 9.07 5.96 -1.13
C GLY A 6 9.43 5.02 -2.28
N ASN A 7 9.56 3.71 -2.05
CA ASN A 7 9.80 2.76 -3.14
C ASN A 7 8.60 2.74 -4.10
N ILE A 8 8.90 2.54 -5.39
CA ILE A 8 7.91 2.32 -6.43
C ILE A 8 7.82 0.82 -6.71
N VAL A 9 6.60 0.29 -6.64
CA VAL A 9 6.33 -1.13 -6.80
C VAL A 9 5.11 -1.36 -7.68
N SER A 10 5.07 -2.49 -8.37
CA SER A 10 3.92 -2.97 -9.13
C SER A 10 3.36 -4.24 -8.49
N HIS A 11 2.07 -4.49 -8.64
CA HIS A 11 1.42 -5.66 -8.08
C HIS A 11 1.00 -6.64 -9.18
N THR A 12 1.55 -7.84 -9.18
CA THR A 12 1.32 -8.84 -10.25
C THR A 12 -0.09 -9.44 -10.22
N GLY A 13 -0.69 -9.57 -9.03
CA GLY A 13 -2.05 -10.10 -8.89
C GLY A 13 -3.17 -9.08 -9.15
N GLY A 14 -2.83 -7.83 -9.48
CA GLY A 14 -3.78 -6.72 -9.57
C GLY A 14 -3.83 -6.17 -10.99
N LEU A 15 -4.51 -6.87 -11.90
CA LEU A 15 -4.71 -6.37 -13.26
C LEU A 15 -5.30 -4.94 -13.19
N GLY A 16 -4.55 -3.98 -13.74
CA GLY A 16 -4.97 -2.58 -13.83
C GLY A 16 -4.64 -1.70 -12.61
N TRP A 17 -3.90 -2.19 -11.60
CA TRP A 17 -3.47 -1.32 -10.49
C TRP A 17 -2.30 -0.41 -10.90
N GLY A 18 -1.47 -0.88 -11.85
CA GLY A 18 -0.28 -0.17 -12.31
C GLY A 18 0.82 -0.09 -11.26
N SER A 19 1.70 0.90 -11.41
CA SER A 19 2.76 1.22 -10.47
C SER A 19 2.20 1.97 -9.25
N GLY A 20 2.82 1.79 -8.09
CA GLY A 20 2.39 2.41 -6.86
C GLY A 20 3.55 2.82 -5.96
N LYS A 21 3.36 3.94 -5.27
CA LYS A 21 4.31 4.46 -4.29
C LYS A 21 3.98 3.96 -2.90
N VAL A 22 4.97 3.39 -2.23
CA VAL A 22 4.85 2.97 -0.84
C VAL A 22 4.81 4.22 0.05
N LEU A 23 3.70 4.42 0.73
CA LEU A 23 3.50 5.55 1.65
C LEU A 23 3.90 5.20 3.08
N GLU A 24 3.64 3.96 3.51
CA GLU A 24 3.89 3.51 4.86
C GLU A 24 4.33 2.05 4.84
N VAL A 25 5.28 1.69 5.70
CA VAL A 25 5.67 0.29 5.94
C VAL A 25 5.68 0.05 7.43
N THR A 26 4.94 -0.96 7.86
CA THR A 26 4.91 -1.47 9.23
C THR A 26 5.45 -2.90 9.23
N ALA A 27 5.61 -3.49 10.42
CA ALA A 27 6.06 -4.87 10.56
C ALA A 27 5.12 -5.90 9.90
N THR A 28 3.85 -5.55 9.68
CA THR A 28 2.82 -6.50 9.21
C THR A 28 2.20 -6.15 7.87
N LEU A 29 2.32 -4.89 7.42
CA LEU A 29 1.75 -4.42 6.16
C LEU A 29 2.47 -3.20 5.59
N ALA A 30 2.33 -2.99 4.29
CA ALA A 30 2.68 -1.76 3.59
C ALA A 30 1.42 -1.08 3.04
N MET A 31 1.34 0.24 3.16
CA MET A 31 0.32 1.06 2.49
C MET A 31 0.91 1.62 1.21
N ILE A 32 0.27 1.34 0.09
CA ILE A 32 0.76 1.68 -1.26
C ILE A 32 -0.33 2.46 -1.97
N GLN A 33 0.01 3.65 -2.48
CA GLN A 33 -0.85 4.41 -3.37
C GLN A 33 -0.52 4.05 -4.81
N PHE A 34 -1.48 3.42 -5.48
CA PHE A 34 -1.33 3.02 -6.88
C PHE A 34 -1.73 4.17 -7.81
N SER A 35 -1.19 4.16 -9.03
CA SER A 35 -1.51 5.14 -10.07
C SER A 35 -2.98 5.12 -10.50
N ASP A 36 -3.75 4.08 -10.12
CA ASP A 36 -5.21 4.05 -10.25
C ASP A 36 -5.96 4.99 -9.28
N GLY A 37 -5.23 5.77 -8.47
CA GLY A 37 -5.81 6.70 -7.51
C GLY A 37 -6.11 6.08 -6.13
N LYS A 38 -5.90 4.77 -5.94
CA LYS A 38 -6.32 4.08 -4.73
C LYS A 38 -5.14 3.70 -3.85
N SER A 39 -5.27 3.99 -2.56
CA SER A 39 -4.38 3.49 -1.53
C SER A 39 -4.85 2.12 -1.03
N ARG A 40 -4.00 1.10 -1.16
CA ARG A 40 -4.28 -0.26 -0.71
C ARG A 40 -3.27 -0.68 0.36
N LYS A 41 -3.73 -1.47 1.34
CA LYS A 41 -2.88 -2.09 2.36
C LYS A 41 -2.54 -3.50 1.92
N ILE A 42 -1.25 -3.78 1.76
CA ILE A 42 -0.73 -5.11 1.38
C ILE A 42 -0.08 -5.70 2.63
N ALA A 43 -0.54 -6.87 3.07
CA ALA A 43 0.08 -7.55 4.20
C ALA A 43 1.48 -8.06 3.80
N ALA A 44 2.39 -8.16 4.78
CA ALA A 44 3.76 -8.62 4.56
C ALA A 44 3.81 -10.02 3.90
N SER A 45 2.84 -10.89 4.19
CA SER A 45 2.68 -12.20 3.57
C SER A 45 2.45 -12.16 2.05
N TYR A 46 2.00 -11.02 1.51
CA TYR A 46 1.80 -10.77 0.09
C TYR A 46 2.89 -9.90 -0.52
N PHE A 47 4.01 -9.65 0.17
CA PHE A 47 5.12 -8.91 -0.43
C PHE A 47 5.80 -9.67 -1.57
N CYS A 48 5.60 -10.99 -1.67
CA CYS A 48 6.05 -11.78 -2.80
C CYS A 48 5.29 -11.48 -4.10
N THR A 49 4.11 -10.86 -4.04
CA THR A 49 3.34 -10.45 -5.23
C THR A 49 3.64 -9.02 -5.67
N LEU A 50 4.56 -8.34 -4.95
CA LEU A 50 5.04 -7.01 -5.28
C LEU A 50 6.38 -7.10 -6.01
N GLU A 51 6.46 -6.42 -7.14
CA GLU A 51 7.66 -6.31 -7.95
C GLU A 51 8.20 -4.88 -7.92
N PRO A 52 9.53 -4.68 -7.95
CA PRO A 52 10.10 -3.35 -8.15
C PRO A 52 9.62 -2.77 -9.48
N ALA A 53 9.23 -1.49 -9.48
CA ALA A 53 8.86 -0.78 -10.70
C ALA A 53 9.75 0.44 -10.88
N ALA A 54 9.91 0.87 -12.14
CA ALA A 54 10.70 2.06 -12.46
C ALA A 54 10.10 3.30 -11.78
N PRO A 55 10.92 4.20 -11.23
CA PRO A 55 10.42 5.41 -10.57
C PRO A 55 9.59 6.29 -11.50
N ASP A 56 9.96 6.35 -12.78
CA ASP A 56 9.27 7.12 -13.82
C ASP A 56 7.92 6.51 -14.24
N SER A 57 7.63 5.28 -13.82
CA SER A 57 6.37 4.60 -14.13
C SER A 57 5.25 4.98 -13.16
N TYR A 58 5.57 5.56 -12.01
CA TYR A 58 4.56 6.03 -11.07
C TYR A 58 4.08 7.42 -11.45
N VAL A 59 2.84 7.51 -11.93
CA VAL A 59 2.15 8.78 -12.09
C VAL A 59 1.36 9.04 -10.81
N PRO A 60 1.70 10.08 -10.02
CA PRO A 60 0.93 10.43 -8.84
C PRO A 60 -0.48 10.84 -9.26
N PRO A 61 -1.52 10.26 -8.64
CA PRO A 61 -2.89 10.70 -8.85
C PRO A 61 -3.04 12.18 -8.45
N PRO A 62 -3.86 12.99 -9.17
CA PRO A 62 -4.18 14.34 -8.72
C PRO A 62 -4.72 14.27 -7.30
N GLU A 63 -4.16 15.11 -6.43
CA GLU A 63 -4.22 15.05 -4.97
C GLU A 63 -5.65 14.97 -4.41
N ALA A 64 -6.24 13.78 -4.42
CA ALA A 64 -7.41 13.46 -3.62
C ALA A 64 -6.89 13.05 -2.25
N ALA A 65 -6.89 14.03 -1.35
CA ALA A 65 -6.55 13.91 0.07
C ALA A 65 -6.74 12.47 0.57
N VAL A 66 -5.64 11.82 0.95
CA VAL A 66 -5.68 10.55 1.67
C VAL A 66 -6.40 10.85 2.97
N VAL A 67 -7.72 10.63 2.96
CA VAL A 67 -8.52 10.51 4.18
C VAL A 67 -7.95 9.29 4.87
N ALA A 68 -6.95 9.55 5.72
CA ALA A 68 -6.50 8.67 6.75
C ALA A 68 -7.74 8.37 7.59
N LYS A 69 -8.46 7.31 7.23
CA LYS A 69 -9.58 6.83 8.02
C LYS A 69 -9.00 6.50 9.40
N PRO A 70 -9.50 7.11 10.47
CA PRO A 70 -8.93 6.97 11.79
C PRO A 70 -8.93 5.49 12.19
N SER A 71 -7.80 5.10 12.78
CA SER A 71 -7.55 3.84 13.46
C SER A 71 -8.81 3.26 14.10
N ARG A 72 -9.17 2.00 13.76
CA ARG A 72 -10.18 1.26 14.51
C ARG A 72 -9.65 1.10 15.95
N PRO A 73 -10.38 1.54 16.99
CA PRO A 73 -9.96 1.25 18.35
C PRO A 73 -10.10 -0.26 18.62
N PRO A 74 -9.21 -0.87 19.43
CA PRO A 74 -9.34 -2.25 19.83
C PRO A 74 -10.51 -2.33 20.82
N ARG A 75 -11.63 -2.97 20.45
CA ARG A 75 -12.63 -3.34 21.45
C ARG A 75 -12.29 -4.71 22.03
N MET A 76 -11.75 -4.62 23.24
CA MET A 76 -11.48 -5.66 24.22
C MET A 76 -12.49 -6.83 24.16
N THR A 77 -11.93 -8.04 24.19
CA THR A 77 -12.59 -9.22 24.74
C THR A 77 -12.95 -8.97 26.21
N LYS A 78 -14.22 -9.12 26.58
CA LYS A 78 -14.61 -9.53 27.94
C LYS A 78 -15.65 -10.62 27.86
N LYS A 79 -15.19 -11.84 28.20
CA LYS A 79 -16.02 -12.94 28.71
C LYS A 79 -16.48 -12.56 30.11
N LYS A 80 -17.77 -12.59 30.40
CA LYS A 80 -18.34 -13.28 31.56
C LYS A 80 -19.84 -13.44 31.37
#